data_AF-A0A7S0RY29-F1
#
_entry.id   AF-A0A7S0RY29-F1
#
_cell.length_a   1.000
_cell.length_b   1.000
_cell.length_c   1.000
_cell.angle_alpha   90.00
_cell.angle_beta   90.00
_cell.angle_gamma   90.00
#
_symmetry.space_group_name_H-M   'P 1'
#
loop_
_entity.id
_entity.type
_entity.pdbx_description
1 polymer ?
#
loop_
_entity_poly.entity_id
_entity_poly.type
_entity_poly.pdbx_seq_one_letter_code
_entity_poly.pdbx_strand_id
1 'polypeptide(L)'
;ELGGMTPGQLKERGRAFTDAFLTRLSLVLRGTAGAPTDKFGETLADEHARGGAFTGPGGVAIALPDGALPNSAMRLYGGAQFHRAMAEFRMAVGQISCPDLSREEVANACGLDDAHDG
;
A
#
# COMPACT_ATOMS: atom_id res chain seq x y z
N GLU A 1 -7.95 -46.61 -0.81
CA GLU A 1 -9.16 -46.04 -1.45
C GLU A 1 -9.31 -46.26 -2.97
N LEU A 2 -8.30 -46.78 -3.70
CA LEU A 2 -8.38 -46.96 -5.16
C LEU A 2 -8.49 -48.43 -5.62
N GLY A 3 -8.15 -49.39 -4.75
CA GLY A 3 -7.97 -50.79 -5.13
C GLY A 3 -9.22 -51.58 -5.51
N GLY A 4 -10.42 -50.97 -5.46
CA GLY A 4 -11.70 -51.62 -5.80
C GLY A 4 -12.53 -50.87 -6.84
N MET A 5 -11.97 -49.83 -7.48
CA MET A 5 -12.71 -49.01 -8.45
C MET A 5 -12.67 -49.61 -9.85
N THR A 6 -13.78 -49.53 -10.57
CA THR A 6 -13.83 -49.92 -11.98
C THR A 6 -13.02 -48.93 -12.84
N PRO A 7 -12.60 -49.33 -14.05
CA PRO A 7 -11.89 -48.44 -14.97
C PRO A 7 -12.65 -47.13 -15.26
N GLY A 8 -13.99 -47.19 -15.31
CA GLY A 8 -14.83 -46.00 -15.49
C GLY A 8 -14.77 -45.05 -14.28
N GLN A 9 -14.87 -45.60 -13.07
CA GLN A 9 -14.77 -44.82 -11.83
C GLN A 9 -13.38 -44.19 -11.65
N LEU A 10 -12.32 -44.90 -12.04
CA LEU A 10 -10.95 -44.37 -12.04
C LEU A 10 -10.80 -43.19 -13.01
N LYS A 11 -11.36 -43.32 -14.22
CA LYS A 11 -11.32 -42.27 -15.23
C LYS A 11 -12.07 -41.01 -14.79
N GLU A 12 -13.23 -41.19 -14.17
CA GLU A 12 -14.04 -40.09 -13.66
C GLU A 12 -13.38 -39.38 -12.47
N ARG A 13 -12.81 -40.13 -11.52
CA ARG A 13 -12.06 -39.56 -10.39
C ARG A 13 -10.79 -38.84 -10.87
N GLY A 14 -10.10 -39.38 -11.88
CA GLY A 14 -8.96 -38.73 -12.53
C GLY A 14 -9.36 -37.42 -13.20
N ARG A 15 -10.49 -37.39 -13.90
CA ARG A 15 -11.02 -36.16 -14.51
C ARG A 15 -11.37 -35.12 -13.45
N ALA A 16 -12.08 -35.51 -12.39
CA ALA A 16 -12.44 -34.62 -11.29
C ALA A 16 -11.20 -34.03 -10.60
N PHE A 17 -10.14 -34.83 -10.42
CA PHE A 17 -8.87 -34.34 -9.88
C PHE A 17 -8.23 -33.32 -10.80
N THR A 18 -8.12 -33.62 -12.10
CA THR A 18 -7.52 -32.71 -13.08
C THR A 18 -8.27 -31.38 -13.14
N ASP A 19 -9.59 -31.41 -13.20
CA ASP A 19 -10.42 -30.20 -13.21
C ASP A 19 -10.24 -29.39 -11.92
N ALA A 20 -10.24 -30.04 -10.76
CA ALA A 20 -10.02 -29.39 -9.47
C ALA A 20 -8.60 -28.77 -9.36
N PHE A 21 -7.58 -29.49 -9.84
CA PHE A 21 -6.21 -29.01 -9.86
C PHE A 21 -6.05 -27.79 -10.76
N LEU A 22 -6.54 -27.86 -12.01
CA LEU A 22 -6.44 -26.76 -12.97
C LEU A 22 -7.21 -25.52 -12.50
N THR A 23 -8.38 -25.71 -11.88
CA THR A 23 -9.15 -24.63 -11.27
C THR A 23 -8.37 -23.93 -10.16
N ARG A 24 -7.79 -24.71 -9.23
CA ARG A 24 -6.98 -24.16 -8.13
C ARG A 24 -5.69 -23.50 -8.62
N LEU A 25 -5.01 -24.11 -9.59
CA LEU A 25 -3.81 -23.55 -10.20
C LEU A 25 -4.11 -22.20 -10.86
N SER A 26 -5.23 -22.12 -11.58
CA SER A 26 -5.69 -20.87 -12.21
C SER A 26 -5.95 -19.78 -11.18
N LEU A 27 -6.60 -20.12 -10.06
CA LEU A 27 -6.81 -19.18 -8.93
C LEU A 27 -5.50 -18.72 -8.31
N VAL A 28 -4.53 -19.63 -8.10
CA VAL A 28 -3.22 -19.30 -7.55
C VAL A 28 -2.45 -18.37 -8.48
N LEU A 29 -2.41 -18.67 -9.77
CA LEU A 29 -1.73 -17.84 -10.79
C LEU A 29 -2.37 -16.46 -10.93
N ARG A 30 -3.70 -16.38 -10.77
CA ARG A 30 -4.42 -15.09 -10.74
C ARG A 30 -4.10 -14.26 -9.49
N GLY A 31 -3.59 -14.90 -8.44
CA GLY A 31 -3.43 -14.31 -7.13
C GLY A 31 -4.76 -14.15 -6.38
N THR A 32 -4.69 -13.62 -5.16
CA THR A 32 -5.89 -13.20 -4.43
C THR A 32 -6.36 -11.85 -4.96
N ALA A 33 -7.58 -11.79 -5.50
CA ALA A 33 -8.17 -10.55 -6.02
C ALA A 33 -8.33 -9.46 -4.92
N GLY A 34 -8.33 -9.88 -3.65
CA GLY A 34 -8.15 -9.00 -2.50
C GLY A 34 -7.45 -9.76 -1.38
N ALA A 35 -6.34 -9.23 -0.89
CA ALA A 35 -5.77 -9.69 0.37
C ALA A 35 -6.77 -9.42 1.52
N PRO A 36 -6.89 -10.32 2.51
CA PRO A 36 -7.75 -10.10 3.66
C PRO A 36 -7.30 -8.85 4.46
N THR A 37 -8.18 -7.85 4.59
CA THR A 37 -7.89 -6.60 5.32
C THR A 37 -7.67 -6.84 6.81
N ASP A 38 -8.23 -7.92 7.36
CA ASP A 38 -8.03 -8.36 8.73
C ASP A 38 -6.59 -8.86 8.98
N LYS A 39 -5.90 -9.34 7.93
CA LYS A 39 -4.53 -9.83 8.04
C LYS A 39 -3.50 -8.79 7.61
N PHE A 40 -3.77 -8.09 6.51
CA PHE A 40 -2.78 -7.19 5.88
C PHE A 40 -3.14 -5.71 5.98
N GLY A 41 -4.38 -5.39 6.33
CA GLY A 41 -4.85 -4.01 6.40
C GLY A 41 -4.46 -3.32 7.69
N GLU A 42 -4.26 -2.01 7.59
CA GLU A 42 -3.92 -1.10 8.68
C GLU A 42 -4.93 0.04 8.75
N THR A 43 -5.23 0.48 9.97
CA THR A 43 -5.85 1.79 10.19
C THR A 43 -4.79 2.89 10.07
N LEU A 44 -5.21 4.16 9.98
CA LEU A 44 -4.29 5.29 10.00
C LEU A 44 -3.43 5.31 11.27
N ALA A 45 -4.00 4.92 12.41
CA ALA A 45 -3.27 4.83 13.67
C ALA A 45 -2.16 3.76 13.62
N ASP A 46 -2.44 2.61 12.98
CA ASP A 46 -1.43 1.56 12.77
C ASP A 46 -0.31 2.05 11.85
N GLU A 47 -0.67 2.78 10.77
CA GLU A 47 0.28 3.39 9.85
C GLU A 47 1.22 4.36 10.57
N HIS A 48 0.69 5.26 11.40
CA HIS A 48 1.49 6.18 12.21
C HIS A 48 2.35 5.46 13.24
N ALA A 49 1.83 4.40 13.88
CA ALA A 49 2.58 3.64 14.86
C ALA A 49 3.77 2.90 14.26
N ARG A 50 3.67 2.43 13.00
CA ARG A 50 4.72 1.65 12.33
C ARG A 50 5.63 2.47 11.41
N GLY A 51 5.05 3.39 10.66
CA GLY A 51 5.72 4.20 9.63
C GLY A 51 5.98 5.64 10.04
N GLY A 52 5.41 6.10 11.16
CA GLY A 52 5.46 7.49 11.58
C GLY A 52 4.34 8.34 10.97
N ALA A 53 4.11 9.50 11.59
CA ALA A 53 3.21 10.53 11.08
C ALA A 53 4.02 11.64 10.38
N PHE A 54 3.37 12.42 9.52
CA PHE A 54 4.04 13.57 8.91
C PHE A 54 4.38 14.63 9.97
N THR A 55 5.63 15.09 9.94
CA THR A 55 6.14 16.11 10.86
C THR A 55 6.48 17.40 10.12
N GLY A 56 6.20 18.53 10.75
CA GLY A 56 6.58 19.84 10.25
C GLY A 56 8.03 20.20 10.62
N PRO A 57 8.43 21.45 10.31
CA PRO A 57 9.71 21.99 10.75
C PRO A 57 9.89 21.83 12.27
N GLY A 58 11.02 21.28 12.69
CA GLY A 58 11.31 21.00 14.11
C GLY A 58 10.84 19.63 14.62
N GLY A 59 10.37 18.74 13.74
CA GLY A 59 10.04 17.35 14.10
C GLY A 59 8.73 17.18 14.87
N VAL A 60 7.91 18.24 14.95
CA VAL A 60 6.59 18.19 15.58
C VAL A 60 5.60 17.58 14.59
N ALA A 61 4.79 16.62 15.04
CA ALA A 61 3.75 16.01 14.22
C ALA A 61 2.73 17.06 13.76
N ILE A 62 2.36 17.00 12.48
CA ILE A 62 1.36 17.89 11.88
C ILE A 62 -0.01 17.33 12.23
N ALA A 63 -0.72 18.00 13.15
CA ALA A 63 -2.05 17.61 13.55
C ALA A 63 -3.06 17.92 12.43
N LEU A 64 -3.66 16.87 11.87
CA LEU A 64 -4.80 17.02 10.97
C LEU A 64 -6.09 17.10 11.80
N PRO A 65 -7.10 17.87 11.37
CA PRO A 65 -8.39 17.90 12.05
C PRO A 65 -9.03 16.51 12.12
N ASP A 66 -9.74 16.23 13.21
CA ASP A 66 -10.43 14.95 13.38
C ASP A 66 -11.41 14.69 12.22
N GLY A 67 -11.32 13.50 11.64
CA GLY A 67 -12.14 13.10 10.49
C GLY A 67 -11.75 13.74 9.15
N ALA A 68 -10.67 14.53 9.09
CA ALA A 68 -10.22 15.15 7.85
C ALA A 68 -9.71 14.12 6.83
N LEU A 69 -9.14 13.01 7.32
CA LEU A 69 -8.70 11.92 6.47
C LEU A 69 -9.81 10.87 6.29
N PRO A 70 -10.33 10.65 5.07
CA PRO A 70 -11.35 9.64 4.84
C PRO A 70 -10.78 8.24 5.11
N ASN A 71 -11.65 7.35 5.60
CA ASN A 71 -11.32 5.96 5.88
C ASN A 71 -10.20 5.77 6.92
N SER A 72 -9.94 6.74 7.81
CA SER A 72 -8.89 6.65 8.84
C SER A 72 -9.03 5.42 9.74
N ALA A 73 -10.25 5.06 10.14
CA ALA A 73 -10.53 3.88 10.96
C ALA A 73 -10.66 2.57 10.16
N MET A 74 -10.65 2.61 8.82
CA MET A 74 -10.75 1.40 8.01
C MET A 74 -9.39 0.72 7.85
N ARG A 75 -9.37 -0.61 7.88
CA ARG A 75 -8.17 -1.40 7.61
C ARG A 75 -7.94 -1.51 6.11
N LEU A 76 -6.95 -0.77 5.59
CA LEU A 76 -6.60 -0.70 4.18
C LEU A 76 -5.20 -1.27 3.95
N TYR A 77 -4.93 -1.79 2.75
CA TYR A 77 -3.61 -2.27 2.36
C TYR A 77 -3.33 -1.93 0.88
N GLY A 78 -2.07 -2.01 0.48
CA GLY A 78 -1.65 -1.82 -0.90
C GLY A 78 -2.06 -0.44 -1.44
N GLY A 79 -2.67 -0.41 -2.62
CA GLY A 79 -3.03 0.85 -3.30
C GLY A 79 -4.01 1.73 -2.53
N ALA A 80 -4.95 1.16 -1.78
CA ALA A 80 -5.93 1.94 -1.00
C ALA A 80 -5.27 2.64 0.20
N GLN A 81 -4.36 1.94 0.87
CA GLN A 81 -3.54 2.49 1.96
C GLN A 81 -2.58 3.56 1.41
N PHE A 82 -1.90 3.30 0.30
CA PHE A 82 -1.05 4.30 -0.36
C PHE A 82 -1.83 5.57 -0.72
N HIS A 83 -3.06 5.41 -1.25
CA HIS A 83 -3.91 6.54 -1.58
C HIS A 83 -4.29 7.37 -0.34
N ARG A 84 -4.56 6.72 0.81
CA ARG A 84 -4.79 7.40 2.09
C ARG A 84 -3.54 8.17 2.54
N ALA A 85 -2.36 7.55 2.50
CA ALA A 85 -1.09 8.20 2.84
C ALA A 85 -0.81 9.41 1.94
N MET A 86 -1.10 9.32 0.63
CA MET A 86 -0.95 10.45 -0.30
C MET A 86 -1.94 11.59 -0.02
N ALA A 87 -3.16 11.26 0.41
CA ALA A 87 -4.11 12.28 0.86
C ALA A 87 -3.60 12.99 2.11
N GLU A 88 -3.08 12.23 3.07
CA GLU A 88 -2.48 12.78 4.29
C GLU A 88 -1.30 13.70 3.98
N PHE A 89 -0.37 13.23 3.14
CA PHE A 89 0.79 14.02 2.70
C PHE A 89 0.38 15.37 2.10
N ARG A 90 -0.61 15.38 1.19
CA ARG A 90 -1.08 16.62 0.57
C ARG A 90 -1.64 17.59 1.60
N MET A 91 -2.40 17.10 2.58
CA MET A 91 -2.93 17.93 3.65
C MET A 91 -1.82 18.45 4.55
N ALA A 92 -0.87 17.59 4.93
CA ALA A 92 0.26 17.93 5.79
C ALA A 92 1.15 19.00 5.15
N VAL A 93 1.57 18.82 3.89
CA VAL A 93 2.37 19.81 3.16
C VAL A 93 1.63 21.14 2.99
N GLY A 94 0.31 21.11 2.79
CA GLY A 94 -0.51 22.31 2.72
C GLY A 94 -0.54 23.15 4.01
N GLN A 95 -0.12 22.58 5.15
CA GLN A 95 -0.02 23.29 6.43
C GLN A 95 1.39 23.79 6.72
N ILE A 96 2.39 23.41 5.93
CA ILE A 96 3.77 23.87 6.11
C ILE A 96 3.95 25.18 5.37
N SER A 97 4.37 26.24 6.08
CA SER A 97 4.80 27.47 5.43
C SER A 97 6.06 27.18 4.61
N CYS A 98 6.05 27.58 3.35
CA CYS A 98 7.28 27.61 2.57
C CYS A 98 8.25 28.56 3.26
N PRO A 99 9.49 28.15 3.56
CA PRO A 99 10.51 29.07 4.02
C PRO A 99 10.82 30.11 2.92
N ASP A 100 11.33 31.27 3.32
CA ASP A 100 11.84 32.25 2.35
C ASP A 100 13.04 31.63 1.64
N LEU A 101 12.87 31.35 0.34
CA LEU A 101 13.89 30.78 -0.53
C LEU A 101 14.45 31.88 -1.42
N SER A 102 15.76 32.06 -1.41
CA SER A 102 16.44 32.96 -2.35
C SER A 102 16.52 32.34 -3.75
N ARG A 103 16.69 33.20 -4.77
CA ARG A 103 16.89 32.75 -6.15
C ARG A 103 18.15 31.88 -6.30
N GLU A 104 19.18 32.17 -5.52
CA GLU A 104 20.44 31.43 -5.49
C GLU A 104 20.26 30.02 -4.92
N GLU A 105 19.52 29.86 -3.82
CA GLU A 105 19.20 28.54 -3.26
C GLU A 105 18.42 27.67 -4.25
N VAL A 106 17.47 28.28 -4.97
CA VAL A 106 16.71 27.58 -6.01
C VAL A 106 17.63 27.19 -7.18
N ALA A 107 18.50 28.09 -7.64
CA ALA A 107 19.44 27.81 -8.73
C ALA A 107 20.42 26.69 -8.38
N ASN A 108 20.97 26.72 -7.16
CA ASN A 108 21.86 25.70 -6.62
C ASN A 108 21.16 24.34 -6.52
N ALA A 109 19.93 24.29 -5.99
CA ALA A 109 19.15 23.06 -5.90
C ALA A 109 18.76 22.48 -7.27
N CYS A 110 18.57 23.35 -8.27
CA CYS A 110 18.30 22.95 -9.67
C CYS A 110 19.55 22.62 -10.48
N GLY A 111 20.75 22.82 -9.93
CA GLY A 111 22.02 22.59 -10.61
C GLY A 111 22.26 23.56 -11.78
N LEU A 112 21.81 24.81 -11.66
CA LEU A 112 21.90 25.82 -12.72
C LEU A 112 23.16 26.70 -12.66
N ASP A 113 23.95 26.64 -11.58
CA ASP A 113 25.21 27.39 -11.44
C ASP A 113 26.45 26.48 -11.61
N ASP A 114 27.44 26.97 -12.37
CA ASP A 114 28.71 26.30 -12.71
C ASP A 114 29.70 26.17 -11.53
N ALA A 115 29.37 26.70 -10.34
CA ALA A 115 30.20 26.65 -9.15
C ALA A 115 29.64 25.65 -8.15
N HIS A 116 30.27 24.47 -8.08
CA HIS A 116 29.99 23.46 -7.07
C HIS A 116 31.08 23.53 -6.00
N ASP A 117 30.72 23.77 -4.72
CA ASP A 117 31.65 23.77 -3.59
C ASP A 117 31.73 22.40 -2.88
N GLY A 118 31.53 21.32 -3.65
CA GLY A 118 31.67 19.93 -3.18
C GLY A 118 33.10 19.57 -2.77
#